data_AF-A0A2U3KR96-F1
#
_entry.id   AF-A0A2U3KR96-F1
#
_cell.length_a   1.000
_cell.length_b   1.000
_cell.length_c   1.000
_cell.angle_alpha   90.00
_cell.angle_beta   90.00
_cell.angle_gamma   90.00
#
_symmetry.space_group_name_H-M   'P 1'
#
loop_
_entity.id
_entity.type
_entity.pdbx_description
1 polymer ?
#
loop_
_entity_poly.entity_id
_entity_poly.type
_entity_poly.pdbx_seq_one_letter_code
_entity_poly.pdbx_strand_id
1 'polypeptide(L)'
;MKLAVLFFLSLAPLGQAGSPEYFVPAHRVSGIGVARDDLSDDLLAVRTDLMIQSQTFAILRDPMAVAGAKRITSPKLRELFRAAAQRSGWPASLIEAIAYLESWGDPNAESPAGPRGIMQISAATAHTMGLKVIVNTRYKVTRERVLVSAKGKKPKYKTVTHKTPYVVSVRDERLIPERAIPAAAVYLAALERSFGGRDWAVFAYHCGPGCVSEMQQLTKRARGIPKDQVTVPRMFFSANPAWNRELYEAIQQQMQRDFSPTYYFRIMRAEQLLALYRSDPDEFTSLAQQYRSEFVTAGRAPHRLSVWLKRDDLVFRNCDDIRADSGKRLVKALDFPEYFGYRLNVASDLPSNLEYFSEASPSALGTLTYVAFETRRLHQEMNRKGEKFQPLLVTSLVEPEDFVRQSGQREALYHCSGQVFDIDYSSLPPGELECLRFVLSDLGWDGYLGFVEDGRDNLHIGCSPTSRDFFATVFQEAVGSRAGVGGWGLGSPKREWVGEGGSLRSRPLFVR
;
A
#
# COMPACT_ATOMS: atom_id res chain seq x y z
N MET A 1 -13.65 -13.33 -13.53
CA MET A 1 -13.85 -12.31 -14.59
C MET A 1 -12.50 -11.73 -14.95
N LYS A 2 -12.06 -11.82 -16.21
CA LYS A 2 -10.78 -11.25 -16.67
C LYS A 2 -10.89 -9.73 -16.65
N LEU A 3 -10.24 -9.05 -15.70
CA LEU A 3 -10.11 -7.59 -15.71
C LEU A 3 -9.21 -7.20 -16.88
N ALA A 4 -9.79 -6.52 -17.87
CA ALA A 4 -9.01 -5.74 -18.82
C ALA A 4 -8.60 -4.44 -18.10
N VAL A 5 -7.30 -4.30 -17.83
CA VAL A 5 -6.72 -3.03 -17.38
C VAL A 5 -6.85 -2.05 -18.53
N LEU A 6 -7.84 -1.14 -18.47
CA LEU A 6 -7.95 -0.04 -19.43
C LEU A 6 -6.93 1.03 -19.08
N PHE A 7 -5.88 1.15 -19.89
CA PHE A 7 -4.96 2.28 -19.88
C PHE A 7 -5.63 3.49 -20.56
N PHE A 8 -5.98 4.52 -19.80
CA PHE A 8 -6.36 5.82 -20.38
C PHE A 8 -5.10 6.60 -20.77
N LEU A 9 -4.77 6.55 -22.06
CA LEU A 9 -3.73 7.37 -22.70
C LEU A 9 -4.23 8.82 -22.81
N SER A 10 -3.57 9.76 -22.12
CA SER A 10 -3.72 11.18 -22.41
C SER A 10 -2.66 11.60 -23.43
N LEU A 11 -3.09 11.86 -24.67
CA LEU A 11 -2.24 12.51 -25.67
C LEU A 11 -2.13 14.00 -25.33
N ALA A 12 -0.93 14.47 -25.02
CA ALA A 12 -0.67 15.90 -24.85
C ALA A 12 -0.89 16.65 -26.19
N PRO A 13 -1.37 17.91 -26.17
CA PRO A 13 -1.55 18.68 -27.40
C PRO A 13 -0.19 18.99 -28.01
N LEU A 14 -0.03 18.65 -29.29
CA LEU A 14 1.11 18.98 -30.15
C LEU A 14 1.15 20.49 -30.43
N GLY A 15 1.60 21.27 -29.45
CA GLY A 15 2.06 22.64 -29.64
C GLY A 15 3.58 22.64 -29.82
N GLN A 16 4.08 23.28 -30.88
CA GLN A 16 5.50 23.53 -31.10
C GLN A 16 6.11 24.27 -29.89
N ALA A 17 6.85 23.56 -29.05
CA ALA A 17 7.69 24.11 -28.00
C ALA A 17 9.07 23.47 -28.13
N GLY A 18 10.13 24.20 -27.77
CA GLY A 18 11.50 23.67 -27.78
C GLY A 18 11.62 22.34 -27.03
N SER A 19 12.71 21.60 -27.27
CA SER A 19 12.98 20.36 -26.52
C SER A 19 12.81 20.61 -25.02
N PRO A 20 11.99 19.82 -24.30
CA PRO A 20 11.69 20.08 -22.91
C PRO A 20 12.98 20.08 -22.07
N GLU A 21 13.04 20.96 -21.06
CA GLU A 21 14.22 21.12 -20.19
C GLU A 21 14.60 19.83 -19.44
N TYR A 22 13.65 18.90 -19.30
CA TYR A 22 13.83 17.59 -18.71
C TYR A 22 12.94 16.54 -19.37
N PHE A 23 13.23 15.26 -19.10
CA PHE A 23 12.46 14.15 -19.65
C PHE A 23 10.98 14.20 -19.24
N VAL A 24 10.08 14.11 -20.21
CA VAL A 24 8.64 13.96 -20.00
C VAL A 24 8.17 12.68 -20.68
N PRO A 25 7.73 11.65 -19.93
CA PRO A 25 7.20 10.44 -20.54
C PRO A 25 5.91 10.73 -21.30
N ALA A 26 5.76 10.15 -22.48
CA ALA A 26 4.53 10.27 -23.25
C ALA A 26 3.45 9.34 -22.67
N HIS A 27 3.83 8.17 -22.17
CA HIS A 27 2.96 7.28 -21.42
C HIS A 27 2.93 7.66 -19.93
N ARG A 28 1.79 8.17 -19.46
CA ARG A 28 1.60 8.58 -18.05
C ARG A 28 0.37 7.93 -17.42
N VAL A 29 0.48 7.70 -16.11
CA VAL A 29 -0.64 7.32 -15.26
C VAL A 29 -1.47 8.58 -14.98
N SER A 30 -2.73 8.56 -15.39
CA SER A 30 -3.64 9.69 -15.22
C SER A 30 -4.00 9.90 -13.75
N GLY A 31 -4.03 11.17 -13.31
CA GLY A 31 -4.48 11.55 -11.98
C GLY A 31 -3.49 11.31 -10.83
N ILE A 32 -2.22 10.97 -11.10
CA ILE A 32 -1.15 10.80 -10.09
C ILE A 32 -0.46 12.14 -9.78
N GLY A 33 0.08 12.28 -8.57
CA GLY A 33 0.97 13.38 -8.22
C GLY A 33 0.23 14.71 -8.30
N VAL A 34 0.76 15.63 -9.10
CA VAL A 34 0.17 16.97 -9.30
C VAL A 34 -1.19 16.91 -10.01
N ALA A 35 -1.45 15.86 -10.80
CA ALA A 35 -2.67 15.72 -11.62
C ALA A 35 -3.92 15.36 -10.79
N ARG A 36 -3.80 15.29 -9.46
CA ARG A 36 -4.94 15.09 -8.54
C ARG A 36 -5.89 16.29 -8.45
N ASP A 37 -5.49 17.49 -8.88
CA ASP A 37 -6.33 18.72 -8.84
C ASP A 37 -7.53 18.67 -9.80
N ASP A 38 -7.43 17.89 -10.89
CA ASP A 38 -8.44 17.82 -11.96
C ASP A 38 -8.91 16.38 -12.22
N LEU A 39 -9.40 15.73 -11.17
CA LEU A 39 -9.95 14.38 -11.26
C LEU A 39 -11.41 14.41 -11.74
N SER A 40 -11.64 13.97 -12.98
CA SER A 40 -12.98 13.67 -13.47
C SER A 40 -13.63 12.52 -12.68
N ASP A 41 -14.96 12.43 -12.71
CA ASP A 41 -15.70 11.36 -12.03
C ASP A 41 -15.30 9.97 -12.54
N ASP A 42 -15.10 9.82 -13.86
CA ASP A 42 -14.66 8.57 -14.47
C ASP A 42 -13.24 8.17 -14.01
N LEU A 43 -12.31 9.13 -13.98
CA LEU A 43 -10.95 8.87 -13.52
C LEU A 43 -10.94 8.53 -12.03
N LEU A 44 -11.71 9.23 -11.22
CA LEU A 44 -11.87 8.91 -9.80
C LEU A 44 -12.39 7.49 -9.60
N ALA A 45 -13.38 7.05 -10.40
CA ALA A 45 -13.92 5.70 -10.33
C ALA A 45 -12.85 4.65 -10.68
N VAL A 46 -12.05 4.87 -11.72
CA VAL A 46 -10.92 4.00 -12.08
C VAL A 46 -9.89 3.93 -10.96
N ARG A 47 -9.46 5.07 -10.42
CA ARG A 47 -8.50 5.13 -9.31
C ARG A 47 -9.03 4.45 -8.04
N THR A 48 -10.33 4.60 -7.79
CA THR A 48 -11.02 3.91 -6.69
C THR A 48 -10.95 2.40 -6.85
N ASP A 49 -11.24 1.87 -8.04
CA ASP A 49 -11.14 0.43 -8.28
C ASP A 49 -9.70 -0.07 -8.16
N LEU A 50 -8.73 0.63 -8.74
CA LEU A 50 -7.30 0.28 -8.61
C LEU A 50 -6.88 0.22 -7.13
N MET A 51 -7.29 1.19 -6.32
CA MET A 51 -7.03 1.19 -4.88
C MET A 51 -7.73 0.04 -4.14
N ILE A 52 -8.95 -0.31 -4.52
CA ILE A 52 -9.64 -1.49 -3.99
C ILE A 52 -8.86 -2.76 -4.36
N GLN A 53 -8.48 -2.94 -5.62
CA GLN A 53 -7.73 -4.12 -6.07
C GLN A 53 -6.37 -4.22 -5.36
N SER A 54 -5.69 -3.10 -5.14
CA SER A 54 -4.38 -3.08 -4.46
C SER A 54 -4.46 -3.50 -2.98
N GLN A 55 -5.65 -3.43 -2.35
CA GLN A 55 -5.86 -3.94 -0.99
C GLN A 55 -5.82 -5.47 -0.91
N THR A 56 -5.82 -6.19 -2.03
CA THR A 56 -5.64 -7.66 -2.05
C THR A 56 -4.38 -8.05 -1.29
N PHE A 57 -3.28 -7.33 -1.48
CA PHE A 57 -2.05 -7.56 -0.73
C PHE A 57 -2.27 -7.42 0.77
N ALA A 58 -2.87 -6.31 1.22
CA ALA A 58 -3.05 -6.05 2.65
C ALA A 58 -3.88 -7.13 3.35
N ILE A 59 -4.86 -7.72 2.66
CA ILE A 59 -5.78 -8.73 3.20
C ILE A 59 -5.18 -10.13 3.09
N LEU A 60 -4.80 -10.57 1.89
CA LEU A 60 -4.43 -11.97 1.64
C LEU A 60 -3.02 -12.34 2.11
N ARG A 61 -2.17 -11.34 2.42
CA ARG A 61 -0.86 -11.61 3.05
C ARG A 61 -0.98 -12.15 4.48
N ASP A 62 -2.16 -12.06 5.10
CA ASP A 62 -2.41 -12.56 6.45
C ASP A 62 -2.70 -14.07 6.45
N PRO A 63 -2.06 -14.86 7.33
CA PRO A 63 -2.29 -16.32 7.40
C PRO A 63 -3.74 -16.69 7.74
N MET A 64 -4.50 -15.81 8.38
CA MET A 64 -5.89 -16.04 8.75
C MET A 64 -6.88 -15.81 7.61
N ALA A 65 -6.45 -15.30 6.45
CA ALA A 65 -7.35 -14.91 5.36
C ALA A 65 -8.29 -16.06 4.93
N VAL A 66 -7.76 -17.26 4.68
CA VAL A 66 -8.56 -18.42 4.24
C VAL A 66 -9.45 -18.94 5.37
N ALA A 67 -8.88 -19.12 6.57
CA ALA A 67 -9.63 -19.61 7.72
C ALA A 67 -10.77 -18.65 8.12
N GLY A 68 -10.52 -17.35 8.03
CA GLY A 68 -11.50 -16.32 8.30
C GLY A 68 -12.61 -16.31 7.26
N ALA A 69 -12.31 -16.46 5.98
CA ALA A 69 -13.32 -16.52 4.92
C ALA A 69 -14.26 -17.70 5.16
N LYS A 70 -13.69 -18.89 5.45
CA LYS A 70 -14.44 -20.10 5.83
C LYS A 70 -15.36 -19.87 7.03
N ARG A 71 -14.88 -19.20 8.08
CA ARG A 71 -15.70 -18.88 9.27
C ARG A 71 -16.85 -17.95 8.91
N ILE A 72 -16.55 -16.82 8.28
CA ILE A 72 -17.53 -15.80 7.88
C ILE A 72 -18.63 -16.38 7.00
N THR A 73 -18.27 -17.25 6.05
CA THR A 73 -19.24 -17.88 5.14
C THR A 73 -19.91 -19.14 5.70
N SER A 74 -19.72 -19.47 6.98
CA SER A 74 -20.42 -20.60 7.60
C SER A 74 -21.95 -20.37 7.62
N PRO A 75 -22.78 -21.43 7.53
CA PRO A 75 -24.24 -21.28 7.51
C PRO A 75 -24.79 -20.46 8.68
N LYS A 76 -24.27 -20.71 9.90
CA LYS A 76 -24.68 -20.00 11.11
C LYS A 76 -24.40 -18.49 11.02
N LEU A 77 -23.18 -18.09 10.68
CA LEU A 77 -22.84 -16.66 10.59
C LEU A 77 -23.58 -15.98 9.43
N ARG A 78 -23.73 -16.65 8.29
CA ARG A 78 -24.49 -16.14 7.14
C ARG A 78 -25.94 -15.82 7.50
N GLU A 79 -26.59 -16.67 8.28
CA GLU A 79 -27.94 -16.41 8.77
C GLU A 79 -27.99 -15.19 9.70
N LEU A 80 -27.02 -15.07 10.63
CA LEU A 80 -26.92 -13.91 11.51
C LEU A 80 -26.68 -12.60 10.74
N PHE A 81 -25.80 -12.60 9.74
CA PHE A 81 -25.56 -11.42 8.90
C PHE A 81 -26.80 -11.06 8.07
N ARG A 82 -27.51 -12.05 7.52
CA ARG A 82 -28.77 -11.83 6.80
C ARG A 82 -29.84 -11.22 7.73
N ALA A 83 -30.01 -11.76 8.92
CA ALA A 83 -30.97 -11.24 9.90
C ALA A 83 -30.59 -9.82 10.37
N ALA A 84 -29.30 -9.56 10.60
CA ALA A 84 -28.81 -8.23 10.93
C ALA A 84 -29.08 -7.22 9.81
N ALA A 85 -28.82 -7.61 8.55
CA ALA A 85 -29.11 -6.80 7.38
C ALA A 85 -30.60 -6.48 7.22
N GLN A 86 -31.48 -7.47 7.39
CA GLN A 86 -32.93 -7.26 7.37
C GLN A 86 -33.39 -6.29 8.45
N ARG A 87 -32.77 -6.34 9.63
CA ARG A 87 -33.12 -5.47 10.76
C ARG A 87 -32.63 -4.03 10.59
N SER A 88 -31.43 -3.83 10.05
CA SER A 88 -30.81 -2.50 9.96
C SER A 88 -31.01 -1.81 8.61
N GLY A 89 -31.33 -2.55 7.56
CA GLY A 89 -31.30 -2.09 6.17
C GLY A 89 -29.88 -2.05 5.57
N TRP A 90 -28.86 -2.46 6.32
CA TRP A 90 -27.47 -2.42 5.88
C TRP A 90 -27.07 -3.71 5.15
N PRO A 91 -26.28 -3.68 4.06
CA PRO A 91 -25.99 -4.88 3.27
C PRO A 91 -25.25 -5.97 4.06
N ALA A 92 -25.76 -7.21 4.01
CA ALA A 92 -25.13 -8.35 4.69
C ALA A 92 -23.67 -8.55 4.27
N SER A 93 -23.39 -8.36 2.97
CA SER A 93 -22.06 -8.48 2.38
C SER A 93 -21.02 -7.52 2.97
N LEU A 94 -21.44 -6.30 3.31
CA LEU A 94 -20.56 -5.34 3.96
C LEU A 94 -20.40 -5.61 5.46
N ILE A 95 -21.44 -6.10 6.15
CA ILE A 95 -21.32 -6.53 7.55
C ILE A 95 -20.35 -7.71 7.66
N GLU A 96 -20.43 -8.66 6.72
CA GLU A 96 -19.51 -9.80 6.59
C GLU A 96 -18.07 -9.33 6.33
N ALA A 97 -17.87 -8.38 5.41
CA ALA A 97 -16.56 -7.81 5.10
C ALA A 97 -15.94 -7.10 6.31
N ILE A 98 -16.73 -6.34 7.08
CA ILE A 98 -16.28 -5.73 8.35
C ILE A 98 -15.86 -6.82 9.33
N ALA A 99 -16.72 -7.80 9.62
CA ALA A 99 -16.38 -8.89 10.53
C ALA A 99 -15.13 -9.68 10.09
N TYR A 100 -14.93 -9.82 8.78
CA TYR A 100 -13.77 -10.48 8.20
C TYR A 100 -12.48 -9.71 8.46
N LEU A 101 -12.46 -8.39 8.29
CA LEU A 101 -11.27 -7.59 8.54
C LEU A 101 -11.03 -7.28 10.01
N GLU A 102 -12.08 -7.16 10.82
CA GLU A 102 -11.98 -6.84 12.23
C GLU A 102 -11.43 -8.03 13.05
N SER A 103 -11.87 -9.26 12.75
CA SER A 103 -11.48 -10.42 13.57
C SER A 103 -11.24 -11.71 12.80
N TRP A 104 -11.28 -11.68 11.48
CA TRP A 104 -11.31 -12.89 10.66
C TRP A 104 -12.47 -13.81 11.06
N GLY A 105 -13.61 -13.25 11.51
CA GLY A 105 -14.76 -14.02 11.99
C GLY A 105 -14.55 -14.72 13.34
N ASP A 106 -13.53 -14.36 14.12
CA ASP A 106 -13.32 -14.89 15.47
C ASP A 106 -14.20 -14.13 16.49
N PRO A 107 -15.14 -14.80 17.18
CA PRO A 107 -15.97 -14.19 18.22
C PRO A 107 -15.23 -13.86 19.51
N ASN A 108 -14.04 -14.44 19.72
CA ASN A 108 -13.24 -14.25 20.94
C ASN A 108 -12.04 -13.33 20.71
N ALA A 109 -11.92 -12.68 19.55
CA ALA A 109 -10.80 -11.82 19.24
C ALA A 109 -10.69 -10.66 20.25
N GLU A 110 -9.51 -10.46 20.81
CA GLU A 110 -9.20 -9.37 21.74
C GLU A 110 -8.07 -8.51 21.18
N SER A 111 -8.30 -7.19 21.13
CA SER A 111 -7.27 -6.22 20.78
C SER A 111 -6.60 -5.66 22.03
N PRO A 112 -5.25 -5.48 22.04
CA PRO A 112 -4.55 -4.75 23.08
C PRO A 112 -5.07 -3.32 23.29
N ALA A 113 -5.66 -2.71 22.25
CA ALA A 113 -6.26 -1.38 22.32
C ALA A 113 -7.65 -1.37 23.01
N GLY A 114 -8.23 -2.54 23.33
CA GLY A 114 -9.50 -2.66 24.05
C GLY A 114 -10.73 -3.15 23.27
N PRO A 115 -10.83 -3.00 21.92
CA PRO A 115 -11.87 -3.65 21.14
C PRO A 115 -11.93 -5.17 21.30
N ARG A 116 -13.13 -5.74 21.21
CA ARG A 116 -13.36 -7.19 21.39
C ARG A 116 -14.43 -7.75 20.48
N GLY A 117 -14.30 -9.05 20.22
CA GLY A 117 -15.28 -9.90 19.55
C GLY A 117 -15.28 -9.78 18.03
N ILE A 118 -16.28 -10.42 17.42
CA ILE A 118 -16.34 -10.59 15.95
C ILE A 118 -16.39 -9.27 15.17
N MET A 119 -16.87 -8.22 15.82
CA MET A 119 -17.00 -6.88 15.22
C MET A 119 -15.98 -5.87 15.79
N GLN A 120 -15.02 -6.31 16.62
CA GLN A 120 -14.05 -5.47 17.34
C GLN A 120 -14.67 -4.19 17.93
N ILE A 121 -15.61 -4.38 18.86
CA ILE A 121 -16.36 -3.27 19.45
C ILE A 121 -15.62 -2.76 20.71
N SER A 122 -15.35 -1.45 20.78
CA SER A 122 -14.79 -0.83 21.99
C SER A 122 -15.80 -0.87 23.15
N ALA A 123 -15.35 -0.75 24.40
CA ALA A 123 -16.27 -0.74 25.55
C ALA A 123 -17.25 0.45 25.51
N ALA A 124 -16.78 1.63 25.09
CA ALA A 124 -17.61 2.81 24.93
C ALA A 124 -18.66 2.62 23.82
N THR A 125 -18.24 2.10 22.67
CA THR A 125 -19.14 1.81 21.55
C THR A 125 -20.18 0.74 21.90
N ALA A 126 -19.80 -0.28 22.68
CA ALA A 126 -20.72 -1.30 23.16
C ALA A 126 -21.87 -0.69 23.99
N HIS A 127 -21.57 0.28 24.85
CA HIS A 127 -22.59 1.01 25.59
C HIS A 127 -23.53 1.79 24.65
N THR A 128 -23.00 2.51 23.66
CA THR A 128 -23.80 3.21 22.64
C THR A 128 -24.70 2.25 21.85
N MET A 129 -24.22 1.03 21.59
CA MET A 129 -24.95 -0.04 20.91
C MET A 129 -25.97 -0.77 21.81
N GLY A 130 -26.02 -0.47 23.11
CA GLY A 130 -26.89 -1.15 24.07
C GLY A 130 -26.43 -2.57 24.45
N LEU A 131 -25.15 -2.90 24.19
CA LEU A 131 -24.54 -4.16 24.59
C LEU A 131 -24.10 -4.11 26.05
N LYS A 132 -24.32 -5.22 26.78
CA LYS A 132 -23.95 -5.33 28.19
C LYS A 132 -22.49 -5.76 28.34
N VAL A 133 -21.67 -4.89 28.93
CA VAL A 133 -20.30 -5.19 29.37
C VAL A 133 -20.26 -5.07 30.89
N ILE A 134 -20.32 -6.20 31.58
CA ILE A 134 -20.37 -6.30 33.04
C ILE A 134 -19.03 -6.80 33.53
N VAL A 135 -18.36 -5.98 34.33
CA VAL A 135 -17.09 -6.30 34.96
C VAL A 135 -17.20 -6.21 36.48
N ASN A 136 -16.48 -7.07 37.19
CA ASN A 136 -16.37 -7.05 38.64
C ASN A 136 -14.93 -6.73 39.06
N THR A 137 -14.78 -5.77 39.97
CA THR A 137 -13.49 -5.50 40.62
C THR A 137 -13.25 -6.50 41.73
N ARG A 138 -12.17 -7.28 41.61
CA ARG A 138 -11.64 -8.14 42.66
C ARG A 138 -10.34 -7.54 43.21
N TYR A 139 -9.88 -8.04 44.35
CA TYR A 139 -8.66 -7.54 44.99
C TYR A 139 -7.69 -8.69 45.23
N LYS A 140 -6.44 -8.54 44.78
CA LYS A 140 -5.32 -9.39 45.18
C LYS A 140 -4.75 -8.81 46.46
N VAL A 141 -4.77 -9.61 47.53
CA VAL A 141 -4.26 -9.19 48.84
C VAL A 141 -2.87 -9.78 49.03
N THR A 142 -1.84 -8.95 49.04
CA THR A 142 -0.48 -9.34 49.41
C THR A 142 -0.15 -8.77 50.78
N ARG A 143 0.60 -9.52 51.59
CA ARG A 143 1.03 -9.12 52.93
C ARG A 143 2.54 -9.08 52.96
N GLU A 144 3.10 -7.96 53.34
CA GLU A 144 4.54 -7.75 53.42
C GLU A 144 4.93 -7.40 54.86
N ARG A 145 5.97 -8.04 55.40
CA ARG A 145 6.51 -7.69 56.72
C ARG A 145 7.55 -6.61 56.55
N VAL A 146 7.19 -5.37 56.87
CA VAL A 146 8.08 -4.22 56.77
C VAL A 146 8.72 -3.96 58.13
N LEU A 147 10.03 -3.73 58.13
CA LEU A 147 10.76 -3.30 59.32
C LEU A 147 10.39 -1.85 59.64
N VAL A 148 9.95 -1.60 60.87
CA VAL A 148 9.68 -0.24 61.35
C VAL A 148 10.73 0.11 62.38
N SER A 149 11.44 1.23 62.14
CA SER A 149 12.54 1.74 62.97
C SER A 149 12.23 1.64 64.47
N ALA A 150 13.19 1.10 65.21
CA ALA A 150 13.18 1.07 66.67
C ALA A 150 14.38 1.90 67.17
N LYS A 151 14.11 2.96 67.95
CA LYS A 151 15.11 3.66 68.78
C LYS A 151 15.61 2.79 69.97
N GLY A 152 15.64 1.46 69.81
CA GLY A 152 16.03 0.50 70.84
C GLY A 152 16.53 -0.82 70.22
N LYS A 153 17.31 -1.59 70.99
CA LYS A 153 18.13 -2.75 70.56
C LYS A 153 17.40 -3.95 69.89
N LYS A 154 16.09 -3.87 69.58
CA LYS A 154 15.36 -4.97 68.91
C LYS A 154 14.52 -4.47 67.72
N PRO A 155 14.67 -5.07 66.51
CA PRO A 155 13.89 -4.69 65.34
C PRO A 155 12.40 -4.98 65.54
N LYS A 156 11.53 -4.01 65.22
CA LYS A 156 10.07 -4.18 65.21
C LYS A 156 9.59 -4.35 63.77
N TYR A 157 8.73 -5.33 63.53
CA TYR A 157 8.12 -5.56 62.22
C TYR A 157 6.64 -5.19 62.26
N LYS A 158 6.14 -4.59 61.18
CA LYS A 158 4.72 -4.36 60.93
C LYS A 158 4.32 -5.10 59.66
N THR A 159 3.25 -5.88 59.73
CA THR A 159 2.64 -6.48 58.54
C THR A 159 1.83 -5.40 57.83
N VAL A 160 2.26 -5.04 56.62
CA VAL A 160 1.52 -4.14 55.71
C VAL A 160 0.71 -5.00 54.75
N THR A 161 -0.56 -4.67 54.59
CA THR A 161 -1.45 -5.36 53.65
C THR A 161 -1.66 -4.49 52.43
N HIS A 162 -1.28 -4.99 51.26
CA HIS A 162 -1.51 -4.34 49.98
C HIS A 162 -2.72 -5.00 49.31
N LYS A 163 -3.72 -4.20 48.95
CA LYS A 163 -4.88 -4.63 48.17
C LYS A 163 -4.74 -4.07 46.76
N THR A 164 -4.35 -4.90 45.81
CA THR A 164 -4.25 -4.52 44.40
C THR A 164 -5.54 -4.87 43.69
N PRO A 165 -6.35 -3.90 43.22
CA PRO A 165 -7.56 -4.21 42.45
C PRO A 165 -7.20 -4.84 41.10
N TYR A 166 -8.01 -5.81 40.65
CA TYR A 166 -7.98 -6.35 39.28
C TYR A 166 -9.42 -6.57 38.79
N VAL A 167 -9.64 -6.35 37.50
CA VAL A 167 -10.98 -6.42 36.89
C VAL A 167 -11.19 -7.80 36.27
N VAL A 168 -12.34 -8.42 36.54
CA VAL A 168 -12.75 -9.69 35.94
C VAL A 168 -14.01 -9.47 35.11
N SER A 169 -14.00 -9.91 33.85
CA SER A 169 -15.19 -9.90 33.01
C SER A 169 -16.20 -10.93 33.51
N VAL A 170 -17.42 -10.47 33.80
CA VAL A 170 -18.54 -11.33 34.22
C VAL A 170 -19.41 -11.69 33.02
N ARG A 171 -19.67 -10.70 32.16
CA ARG A 171 -20.42 -10.86 30.92
C ARG A 171 -19.97 -9.78 29.95
N ASP A 172 -19.61 -10.20 28.74
CA ASP A 172 -19.25 -9.27 27.68
C ASP A 172 -20.01 -9.64 26.41
N GLU A 173 -21.11 -8.94 26.13
CA GLU A 173 -21.93 -9.23 24.95
C GLU A 173 -21.23 -8.91 23.63
N ARG A 174 -20.07 -8.24 23.65
CA ARG A 174 -19.23 -8.06 22.45
C ARG A 174 -18.69 -9.40 21.93
N LEU A 175 -18.49 -10.37 22.82
CA LEU A 175 -17.99 -11.71 22.51
C LEU A 175 -19.10 -12.66 22.02
N ILE A 176 -20.35 -12.19 21.93
CA ILE A 176 -21.51 -13.00 21.53
C ILE A 176 -21.98 -12.53 20.15
N PRO A 177 -21.70 -13.26 19.05
CA PRO A 177 -22.06 -12.86 17.68
C PRO A 177 -23.53 -12.50 17.50
N GLU A 178 -24.43 -13.26 18.12
CA GLU A 178 -25.88 -13.07 18.07
C GLU A 178 -26.33 -11.72 18.67
N ARG A 179 -25.47 -11.08 19.48
CA ARG A 179 -25.70 -9.76 20.06
C ARG A 179 -24.89 -8.69 19.34
N ALA A 180 -23.60 -8.94 19.12
CA ALA A 180 -22.65 -7.99 18.54
C ALA A 180 -22.96 -7.66 17.08
N ILE A 181 -23.23 -8.65 16.22
CA ILE A 181 -23.44 -8.43 14.79
C ILE A 181 -24.69 -7.56 14.52
N PRO A 182 -25.89 -7.86 15.08
CA PRO A 182 -27.05 -7.01 14.85
C PRO A 182 -26.88 -5.60 15.43
N ALA A 183 -26.18 -5.46 16.56
CA ALA A 183 -25.93 -4.16 17.17
C ALA A 183 -24.99 -3.30 16.33
N ALA A 184 -23.90 -3.89 15.80
CA ALA A 184 -23.00 -3.24 14.87
C ALA A 184 -23.71 -2.83 13.57
N ALA A 185 -24.56 -3.69 13.01
CA ALA A 185 -25.33 -3.39 11.80
C ALA A 185 -26.28 -2.20 11.99
N VAL A 186 -26.97 -2.11 13.13
CA VAL A 186 -27.83 -0.96 13.47
C VAL A 186 -27.02 0.32 13.66
N TYR A 187 -25.86 0.21 14.30
CA TYR A 187 -24.95 1.35 14.49
C TYR A 187 -24.40 1.87 13.16
N LEU A 188 -23.97 0.98 12.25
CA LEU A 188 -23.54 1.35 10.90
C LEU A 188 -24.63 2.07 10.11
N ALA A 189 -25.88 1.59 10.18
CA ALA A 189 -27.01 2.27 9.56
C ALA A 189 -27.29 3.65 10.20
N ALA A 190 -27.04 3.82 11.50
CA ALA A 190 -27.12 5.13 12.14
C ALA A 190 -26.00 6.08 11.68
N LEU A 191 -24.76 5.58 11.53
CA LEU A 191 -23.65 6.35 10.98
C LEU A 191 -23.91 6.79 9.53
N GLU A 192 -24.45 5.90 8.68
CA GLU A 192 -24.81 6.22 7.29
C GLU A 192 -25.83 7.37 7.22
N ARG A 193 -26.85 7.35 8.10
CA ARG A 193 -27.81 8.46 8.21
C ARG A 193 -27.17 9.75 8.71
N SER A 194 -26.26 9.69 9.67
CA SER A 194 -25.61 10.87 10.25
C SER A 194 -24.63 11.55 9.30
N PHE A 195 -23.86 10.77 8.54
CA PHE A 195 -22.78 11.30 7.70
C PHE A 195 -23.13 11.40 6.21
N GLY A 196 -24.25 10.82 5.77
CA GLY A 196 -24.72 10.95 4.39
C GLY A 196 -23.85 10.20 3.39
N GLY A 197 -23.75 8.88 3.56
CA GLY A 197 -22.99 8.01 2.68
C GLY A 197 -22.52 6.74 3.37
N ARG A 198 -22.56 5.61 2.66
CA ARG A 198 -22.15 4.32 3.21
C ARG A 198 -20.65 4.21 3.39
N ASP A 199 -19.89 4.83 2.50
CA ASP A 199 -18.44 4.98 2.57
C ASP A 199 -18.02 5.70 3.86
N TRP A 200 -18.68 6.80 4.21
CA TRP A 200 -18.45 7.52 5.46
C TRP A 200 -18.88 6.73 6.69
N ALA A 201 -19.93 5.92 6.62
CA ALA A 201 -20.32 5.03 7.71
C ALA A 201 -19.24 3.97 7.98
N VAL A 202 -18.69 3.37 6.92
CA VAL A 202 -17.55 2.44 7.00
C VAL A 202 -16.33 3.14 7.61
N PHE A 203 -16.00 4.34 7.13
CA PHE A 203 -14.90 5.13 7.67
C PHE A 203 -15.09 5.44 9.17
N ALA A 204 -16.28 5.90 9.56
CA ALA A 204 -16.63 6.27 10.93
C ALA A 204 -16.60 5.07 11.89
N TYR A 205 -16.90 3.87 11.39
CA TYR A 205 -16.81 2.65 12.17
C TYR A 205 -15.39 2.42 12.71
N HIS A 206 -14.38 2.74 11.91
CA HIS A 206 -12.96 2.53 12.23
C HIS A 206 -12.34 3.70 12.99
N CYS A 207 -12.49 4.94 12.50
CA CYS A 207 -11.80 6.10 13.09
C CYS A 207 -12.60 6.83 14.18
N GLY A 208 -13.91 6.57 14.24
CA GLY A 208 -14.88 7.25 15.10
C GLY A 208 -15.57 8.47 14.46
N PRO A 209 -16.77 8.86 14.95
CA PRO A 209 -17.56 9.96 14.39
C PRO A 209 -16.87 11.35 14.38
N GLY A 210 -16.03 11.62 15.37
CA GLY A 210 -15.30 12.88 15.48
C GLY A 210 -14.31 13.08 14.33
N CYS A 211 -13.54 12.03 14.01
CA CYS A 211 -12.61 12.05 12.90
C CYS A 211 -13.35 12.22 11.56
N VAL A 212 -14.46 11.51 11.32
CA VAL A 212 -15.24 11.73 10.09
C VAL A 212 -15.78 13.15 9.96
N SER A 213 -16.23 13.75 11.07
CA SER A 213 -16.72 15.14 11.07
C SER A 213 -15.64 16.12 10.61
N GLU A 214 -14.41 15.94 11.09
CA GLU A 214 -13.24 16.72 10.66
C GLU A 214 -12.90 16.46 9.18
N MET A 215 -12.76 15.20 8.78
CA MET A 215 -12.41 14.84 7.40
C MET A 215 -13.44 15.36 6.38
N GLN A 216 -14.74 15.26 6.67
CA GLN A 216 -15.78 15.82 5.80
C GLN A 216 -15.72 17.34 5.71
N GLN A 217 -15.40 18.04 6.81
CA GLN A 217 -15.25 19.50 6.78
C GLN A 217 -14.07 19.91 5.90
N LEU A 218 -12.92 19.25 6.04
CA LEU A 218 -11.75 19.51 5.20
C LEU A 218 -12.05 19.22 3.73
N THR A 219 -12.71 18.09 3.45
CA THR A 219 -13.10 17.70 2.08
C THR A 219 -14.07 18.71 1.45
N LYS A 220 -15.03 19.25 2.21
CA LYS A 220 -15.97 20.28 1.72
C LYS A 220 -15.30 21.62 1.37
N ARG A 221 -14.16 21.92 2.00
CA ARG A 221 -13.38 23.14 1.76
C ARG A 221 -12.32 22.95 0.67
N ALA A 222 -12.00 21.70 0.35
CA ALA A 222 -11.01 21.37 -0.66
C ALA A 222 -11.44 21.90 -2.04
N ARG A 223 -10.49 22.49 -2.76
CA ARG A 223 -10.65 22.92 -4.14
C ARG A 223 -10.91 21.70 -5.03
N GLY A 224 -11.76 21.87 -6.05
CA GLY A 224 -12.02 20.85 -7.07
C GLY A 224 -13.01 19.76 -6.65
N ILE A 225 -13.60 19.84 -5.45
CA ILE A 225 -14.59 18.87 -4.97
C ILE A 225 -16.00 19.51 -4.97
N PRO A 226 -16.96 18.98 -5.73
CA PRO A 226 -18.35 19.42 -5.65
C PRO A 226 -18.94 19.16 -4.25
N LYS A 227 -19.72 20.13 -3.72
CA LYS A 227 -20.23 20.08 -2.34
C LYS A 227 -21.19 18.92 -2.07
N ASP A 228 -21.83 18.42 -3.11
CA ASP A 228 -22.74 17.28 -3.12
C ASP A 228 -22.02 15.95 -3.40
N GLN A 229 -20.73 15.97 -3.74
CA GLN A 229 -19.92 14.79 -4.02
C GLN A 229 -18.81 14.56 -2.97
N VAL A 230 -19.11 14.83 -1.70
CA VAL A 230 -18.14 14.62 -0.61
C VAL A 230 -18.14 13.14 -0.25
N THR A 231 -17.28 12.36 -0.91
CA THR A 231 -17.12 10.91 -0.69
C THR A 231 -15.73 10.59 -0.15
N VAL A 232 -15.55 9.39 0.42
CA VAL A 232 -14.23 8.92 0.90
C VAL A 232 -13.21 8.86 -0.25
N PRO A 233 -13.54 8.36 -1.47
CA PRO A 233 -12.62 8.46 -2.60
C PRO A 233 -12.24 9.90 -2.97
N ARG A 234 -13.20 10.83 -3.03
CA ARG A 234 -12.92 12.25 -3.30
C ARG A 234 -11.98 12.82 -2.24
N MET A 235 -12.25 12.53 -0.97
CA MET A 235 -11.40 12.93 0.14
C MET A 235 -9.96 12.42 -0.04
N PHE A 236 -9.78 11.13 -0.38
CA PHE A 236 -8.47 10.50 -0.46
C PHE A 236 -7.65 10.95 -1.69
N PHE A 237 -8.29 11.08 -2.85
CA PHE A 237 -7.60 11.31 -4.12
C PHE A 237 -7.47 12.78 -4.51
N SER A 238 -8.26 13.69 -3.94
CA SER A 238 -8.24 15.10 -4.36
C SER A 238 -7.30 15.97 -3.51
N ALA A 239 -6.34 15.36 -2.79
CA ALA A 239 -5.37 16.08 -1.97
C ALA A 239 -3.95 15.57 -2.22
N ASN A 240 -2.97 16.46 -2.18
CA ASN A 240 -1.54 16.14 -2.28
C ASN A 240 -0.71 17.24 -1.57
N PRO A 241 0.63 17.14 -1.55
CA PRO A 241 1.47 18.16 -0.92
C PRO A 241 1.33 19.59 -1.49
N ALA A 242 0.93 19.75 -2.76
CA ALA A 242 0.76 21.05 -3.41
C ALA A 242 -0.68 21.61 -3.28
N TRP A 243 -1.69 20.74 -3.30
CA TRP A 243 -3.11 21.07 -3.39
C TRP A 243 -3.87 20.50 -2.19
N ASN A 244 -4.78 21.31 -1.63
CA ASN A 244 -5.59 20.90 -0.48
C ASN A 244 -4.72 20.40 0.69
N ARG A 245 -3.65 21.14 0.99
CA ARG A 245 -2.60 20.80 1.97
C ARG A 245 -3.14 20.38 3.34
N GLU A 246 -4.08 21.13 3.90
CA GLU A 246 -4.69 20.82 5.21
C GLU A 246 -5.38 19.45 5.20
N LEU A 247 -6.09 19.12 4.09
CA LEU A 247 -6.70 17.81 3.92
C LEU A 247 -5.65 16.72 3.75
N TYR A 248 -4.61 16.97 2.96
CA TYR A 248 -3.50 16.03 2.78
C TYR A 248 -2.81 15.71 4.12
N GLU A 249 -2.49 16.72 4.93
CA GLU A 249 -1.86 16.54 6.25
C GLU A 249 -2.77 15.76 7.22
N ALA A 250 -4.08 16.06 7.22
CA ALA A 250 -5.04 15.30 8.02
C ALA A 250 -5.10 13.83 7.59
N ILE A 251 -5.07 13.54 6.27
CA ILE A 251 -4.98 12.16 5.76
C ILE A 251 -3.71 11.49 6.28
N GLN A 252 -2.55 12.15 6.17
CA GLN A 252 -1.28 11.57 6.65
C GLN A 252 -1.32 11.29 8.16
N GLN A 253 -1.89 12.18 8.96
CA GLN A 253 -2.05 11.98 10.40
C GLN A 253 -2.92 10.74 10.71
N GLN A 254 -4.05 10.58 10.01
CA GLN A 254 -4.89 9.39 10.21
C GLN A 254 -4.25 8.11 9.65
N MET A 255 -3.43 8.21 8.61
CA MET A 255 -2.62 7.08 8.12
C MET A 255 -1.65 6.60 9.19
N GLN A 256 -0.94 7.52 9.85
CA GLN A 256 0.01 7.20 10.92
C GLN A 256 -0.66 6.63 12.18
N ARG A 257 -1.89 7.07 12.48
CA ARG A 257 -2.64 6.60 13.64
C ARG A 257 -3.05 5.15 13.51
N ASP A 258 -3.79 4.81 12.44
CA ASP A 258 -4.41 3.49 12.29
C ASP A 258 -4.78 3.12 10.84
N PHE A 259 -4.29 3.86 9.84
CA PHE A 259 -4.63 3.64 8.41
C PHE A 259 -6.13 3.78 8.08
N SER A 260 -6.90 4.51 8.89
CA SER A 260 -8.32 4.79 8.64
C SER A 260 -8.64 5.25 7.21
N PRO A 261 -7.84 6.11 6.55
CA PRO A 261 -8.14 6.58 5.20
C PRO A 261 -8.26 5.48 4.14
N THR A 262 -7.68 4.30 4.39
CA THR A 262 -7.78 3.14 3.48
C THR A 262 -8.90 2.17 3.81
N TYR A 263 -9.56 2.32 4.97
CA TYR A 263 -10.45 1.30 5.52
C TYR A 263 -11.65 1.00 4.62
N TYR A 264 -12.25 2.04 4.02
CA TYR A 264 -13.32 1.87 3.03
C TYR A 264 -12.91 0.96 1.87
N PHE A 265 -11.76 1.24 1.24
CA PHE A 265 -11.27 0.44 0.12
C PHE A 265 -10.93 -1.00 0.53
N ARG A 266 -10.41 -1.19 1.76
CA ARG A 266 -10.17 -2.52 2.33
C ARG A 266 -11.47 -3.31 2.48
N ILE A 267 -12.54 -2.68 2.97
CA ILE A 267 -13.87 -3.30 3.11
C ILE A 267 -14.46 -3.68 1.76
N MET A 268 -14.39 -2.79 0.77
CA MET A 268 -14.85 -3.10 -0.59
C MET A 268 -14.08 -4.29 -1.17
N ARG A 269 -12.77 -4.37 -0.92
CA ARG A 269 -11.99 -5.52 -1.39
C ARG A 269 -12.30 -6.81 -0.64
N ALA A 270 -12.50 -6.73 0.67
CA ALA A 270 -12.93 -7.86 1.49
C ALA A 270 -14.28 -8.42 1.03
N GLU A 271 -15.22 -7.57 0.67
CA GLU A 271 -16.51 -7.97 0.08
C GLU A 271 -16.32 -8.77 -1.21
N GLN A 272 -15.50 -8.27 -2.14
CA GLN A 272 -15.18 -8.97 -3.39
C GLN A 272 -14.49 -10.32 -3.14
N LEU A 273 -13.57 -10.38 -2.19
CA LEU A 273 -12.85 -11.59 -1.82
C LEU A 273 -13.76 -12.64 -1.15
N LEU A 274 -14.69 -12.22 -0.29
CA LEU A 274 -15.69 -13.12 0.28
C LEU A 274 -16.70 -13.61 -0.77
N ALA A 275 -17.03 -12.77 -1.75
CA ALA A 275 -17.83 -13.21 -2.90
C ALA A 275 -17.11 -14.30 -3.69
N LEU A 276 -15.81 -14.12 -3.97
CA LEU A 276 -14.96 -15.13 -4.61
C LEU A 276 -14.95 -16.43 -3.80
N TYR A 277 -14.71 -16.38 -2.49
CA TYR A 277 -14.70 -17.58 -1.65
C TYR A 277 -16.04 -18.35 -1.69
N ARG A 278 -17.17 -17.65 -1.85
CA ARG A 278 -18.49 -18.31 -1.96
C ARG A 278 -18.68 -19.01 -3.30
N SER A 279 -18.22 -18.41 -4.40
CA SER A 279 -18.37 -18.99 -5.73
C SER A 279 -17.33 -20.07 -6.00
N ASP A 280 -16.10 -19.86 -5.55
CA ASP A 280 -14.95 -20.72 -5.79
C ASP A 280 -13.93 -20.63 -4.63
N PRO A 281 -14.09 -21.48 -3.60
CA PRO A 281 -13.15 -21.55 -2.47
C PRO A 281 -11.72 -21.93 -2.88
N ASP A 282 -11.56 -22.69 -3.98
CA ASP A 282 -10.27 -23.16 -4.45
C ASP A 282 -9.52 -22.02 -5.15
N GLU A 283 -10.20 -21.24 -6.01
CA GLU A 283 -9.64 -20.02 -6.62
C GLU A 283 -9.23 -19.01 -5.54
N PHE A 284 -10.06 -18.80 -4.51
CA PHE A 284 -9.69 -17.95 -3.37
C PHE A 284 -8.41 -18.45 -2.68
N THR A 285 -8.32 -19.76 -2.45
CA THR A 285 -7.17 -20.37 -1.74
C THR A 285 -5.90 -20.27 -2.58
N SER A 286 -5.99 -20.51 -3.89
CA SER A 286 -4.91 -20.29 -4.84
C SER A 286 -4.46 -18.83 -4.87
N LEU A 287 -5.40 -17.88 -4.88
CA LEU A 287 -5.09 -16.46 -4.82
C LEU A 287 -4.38 -16.11 -3.50
N ALA A 288 -4.88 -16.58 -2.36
CA ALA A 288 -4.24 -16.34 -1.07
C ALA A 288 -2.81 -16.90 -1.01
N GLN A 289 -2.57 -18.05 -1.64
CA GLN A 289 -1.23 -18.64 -1.73
C GLN A 289 -0.26 -17.78 -2.56
N GLN A 290 -0.72 -17.11 -3.62
CA GLN A 290 0.12 -16.21 -4.42
C GLN A 290 0.64 -15.01 -3.63
N TYR A 291 -0.11 -14.58 -2.60
CA TYR A 291 0.22 -13.49 -1.68
C TYR A 291 1.02 -13.93 -0.44
N ARG A 292 1.47 -15.19 -0.38
CA ARG A 292 2.49 -15.62 0.58
C ARG A 292 3.88 -15.34 0.05
N SER A 293 4.77 -14.93 0.96
CA SER A 293 6.19 -14.76 0.63
C SER A 293 6.92 -16.10 0.69
N GLU A 294 7.79 -16.36 -0.28
CA GLU A 294 8.68 -17.53 -0.28
C GLU A 294 9.93 -17.31 0.61
N PHE A 295 10.13 -16.08 1.06
CA PHE A 295 11.26 -15.67 1.91
C PHE A 295 10.88 -15.67 3.40
N VAL A 296 9.59 -15.58 3.73
CA VAL A 296 9.07 -15.56 5.09
C VAL A 296 8.25 -16.82 5.34
N THR A 297 8.81 -17.74 6.15
CA THR A 297 8.20 -19.05 6.43
C THR A 297 7.11 -19.01 7.50
N ALA A 298 7.09 -17.96 8.35
CA ALA A 298 6.11 -17.79 9.41
C ALA A 298 5.62 -16.34 9.46
N GLY A 299 4.30 -16.16 9.53
CA GLY A 299 3.67 -14.86 9.69
C GLY A 299 3.25 -14.19 8.37
N ARG A 300 3.02 -12.88 8.47
CA ARG A 300 2.50 -12.04 7.39
C ARG A 300 3.64 -11.61 6.47
N ALA A 301 3.43 -11.65 5.16
CA ALA A 301 4.42 -11.09 4.23
C ALA A 301 4.62 -9.58 4.53
N PRO A 302 5.86 -9.08 4.70
CA PRO A 302 6.10 -7.75 5.27
C PRO A 302 5.68 -6.61 4.33
N HIS A 303 5.99 -6.72 3.04
CA HIS A 303 5.74 -5.72 2.00
C HIS A 303 5.50 -6.38 0.63
N ARG A 304 5.01 -5.62 -0.36
CA ARG A 304 4.60 -6.16 -1.67
C ARG A 304 5.74 -6.82 -2.45
N LEU A 305 6.95 -6.26 -2.40
CA LEU A 305 8.10 -6.83 -3.09
C LEU A 305 8.37 -8.29 -2.65
N SER A 306 8.16 -8.62 -1.37
CA SER A 306 8.37 -9.98 -0.85
C SER A 306 7.37 -11.04 -1.36
N VAL A 307 6.27 -10.60 -2.00
CA VAL A 307 5.30 -11.50 -2.66
C VAL A 307 5.40 -11.45 -4.18
N TRP A 308 5.85 -10.35 -4.77
CA TRP A 308 5.99 -10.20 -6.21
C TRP A 308 7.27 -10.83 -6.75
N LEU A 309 8.36 -10.76 -6.00
CA LEU A 309 9.59 -11.45 -6.30
C LEU A 309 9.51 -12.86 -5.75
N LYS A 310 9.81 -13.84 -6.59
CA LYS A 310 9.91 -15.26 -6.24
C LYS A 310 11.38 -15.68 -6.24
N ARG A 311 11.68 -16.83 -5.64
CA ARG A 311 13.06 -17.36 -5.64
C ARG A 311 13.61 -17.56 -7.05
N ASP A 312 12.74 -17.94 -7.98
CA ASP A 312 13.10 -18.16 -9.39
C ASP A 312 13.38 -16.85 -10.14
N ASP A 313 12.98 -15.69 -9.60
CA ASP A 313 13.34 -14.38 -10.16
C ASP A 313 14.77 -13.96 -9.77
N LEU A 314 15.38 -14.60 -8.76
CA LEU A 314 16.73 -14.27 -8.26
C LEU A 314 17.80 -14.98 -9.10
N VAL A 315 17.98 -14.51 -10.32
CA VAL A 315 18.79 -15.18 -11.35
C VAL A 315 20.26 -14.79 -11.35
N PHE A 316 20.64 -13.66 -10.75
CA PHE A 316 22.02 -13.16 -10.74
C PHE A 316 22.77 -13.61 -9.49
N ARG A 317 23.54 -14.69 -9.60
CA ARG A 317 24.26 -15.29 -8.45
C ARG A 317 25.68 -14.76 -8.31
N ASN A 318 26.29 -14.38 -9.43
CA ASN A 318 27.65 -13.85 -9.53
C ASN A 318 27.74 -12.81 -10.66
N CYS A 319 28.90 -12.16 -10.80
CA CYS A 319 29.12 -11.15 -11.84
C CYS A 319 29.14 -11.71 -13.28
N ASP A 320 29.42 -13.00 -13.50
CA ASP A 320 29.34 -13.62 -14.83
C ASP A 320 27.90 -13.69 -15.33
N ASP A 321 26.94 -13.97 -14.43
CA ASP A 321 25.51 -14.01 -14.77
C ASP A 321 25.02 -12.63 -15.26
N ILE A 322 25.40 -11.57 -14.55
CA ILE A 322 25.07 -10.18 -14.92
C ILE A 322 25.68 -9.85 -16.30
N ARG A 323 26.95 -10.18 -16.50
CA ARG A 323 27.65 -9.98 -17.79
C ARG A 323 26.98 -10.74 -18.94
N ALA A 324 26.53 -11.96 -18.70
CA ALA A 324 25.87 -12.78 -19.71
C ALA A 324 24.50 -12.24 -20.14
N ASP A 325 23.86 -11.43 -19.28
CA ASP A 325 22.54 -10.85 -19.49
C ASP A 325 22.51 -9.35 -19.83
N SER A 326 23.67 -8.70 -19.83
CA SER A 326 23.82 -7.34 -20.35
C SER A 326 23.37 -7.28 -21.82
N GLY A 327 22.49 -6.33 -22.13
CA GLY A 327 21.83 -6.20 -23.43
C GLY A 327 20.73 -7.23 -23.70
N LYS A 328 20.43 -8.13 -22.75
CA LYS A 328 19.32 -9.09 -22.83
C LYS A 328 18.25 -8.74 -21.78
N ARG A 329 18.41 -9.25 -20.56
CA ARG A 329 17.52 -8.96 -19.42
C ARG A 329 17.85 -7.63 -18.76
N LEU A 330 19.10 -7.18 -18.88
CA LEU A 330 19.63 -5.98 -18.25
C LEU A 330 20.04 -4.97 -19.31
N VAL A 331 19.86 -3.70 -18.99
CA VAL A 331 20.29 -2.56 -19.80
C VAL A 331 20.87 -1.48 -18.89
N LYS A 332 21.77 -0.66 -19.43
CA LYS A 332 22.41 0.41 -18.66
C LYS A 332 21.42 1.52 -18.29
N ALA A 333 21.52 1.97 -17.04
CA ALA A 333 20.81 3.15 -16.56
C ALA A 333 21.30 4.43 -17.27
N LEU A 334 20.38 5.39 -17.45
CA LEU A 334 20.69 6.68 -18.07
C LEU A 334 21.16 7.67 -17.00
N ASP A 335 22.47 7.89 -16.87
CA ASP A 335 23.00 8.86 -15.88
C ASP A 335 23.11 10.26 -16.48
N PHE A 336 21.99 10.99 -16.49
CA PHE A 336 21.96 12.42 -16.83
C PHE A 336 21.04 13.16 -15.85
N PRO A 337 21.55 13.52 -14.66
CA PRO A 337 20.73 13.97 -13.53
C PRO A 337 19.83 15.17 -13.84
N GLU A 338 20.34 16.09 -14.65
CA GLU A 338 19.63 17.32 -14.95
C GLU A 338 18.41 17.04 -15.82
N TYR A 339 18.49 16.03 -16.69
CA TYR A 339 17.42 15.65 -17.59
C TYR A 339 16.48 14.58 -17.00
N PHE A 340 16.99 13.56 -16.32
CA PHE A 340 16.18 12.43 -15.80
C PHE A 340 15.79 12.56 -14.32
N GLY A 341 16.43 13.45 -13.55
CA GLY A 341 16.08 13.66 -12.15
C GLY A 341 16.63 12.63 -11.17
N TYR A 342 17.58 11.80 -11.59
CA TYR A 342 18.30 10.91 -10.69
C TYR A 342 19.79 10.84 -11.08
N ARG A 343 20.64 10.47 -10.13
CA ARG A 343 22.07 10.25 -10.33
C ARG A 343 22.45 8.87 -9.82
N LEU A 344 23.34 8.19 -10.54
CA LEU A 344 23.91 6.93 -10.07
C LEU A 344 25.06 7.17 -9.08
N ASN A 345 25.01 6.47 -7.96
CA ASN A 345 26.09 6.38 -6.97
C ASN A 345 26.19 4.93 -6.48
N VAL A 346 26.37 4.02 -7.44
CA VAL A 346 26.37 2.58 -7.17
C VAL A 346 27.77 2.15 -6.74
N ALA A 347 27.84 1.38 -5.65
CA ALA A 347 29.09 0.83 -5.15
C ALA A 347 29.38 -0.55 -5.77
N SER A 348 30.67 -0.90 -5.89
CA SER A 348 31.10 -2.25 -6.27
C SER A 348 32.40 -2.61 -5.54
N ASP A 349 32.56 -3.88 -5.14
CA ASP A 349 33.79 -4.36 -4.48
C ASP A 349 35.04 -4.25 -5.36
N LEU A 350 34.86 -4.26 -6.68
CA LEU A 350 35.93 -4.18 -7.66
C LEU A 350 35.59 -3.10 -8.70
N PRO A 351 36.44 -2.08 -8.89
CA PRO A 351 36.21 -1.01 -9.88
C PRO A 351 35.97 -1.52 -11.32
N SER A 352 36.47 -2.71 -11.67
CA SER A 352 36.23 -3.35 -12.96
C SER A 352 34.79 -3.84 -13.17
N ASN A 353 34.01 -3.98 -12.09
CA ASN A 353 32.63 -4.45 -12.14
C ASN A 353 31.61 -3.30 -12.09
N LEU A 354 32.05 -2.07 -11.79
CA LEU A 354 31.21 -0.90 -11.60
C LEU A 354 30.24 -0.66 -12.79
N GLU A 355 30.69 -0.93 -14.01
CA GLU A 355 29.88 -0.77 -15.22
C GLU A 355 28.64 -1.69 -15.22
N TYR A 356 28.73 -2.89 -14.65
CA TYR A 356 27.63 -3.86 -14.62
C TYR A 356 26.61 -3.57 -13.52
N PHE A 357 27.06 -3.03 -12.39
CA PHE A 357 26.19 -2.63 -11.28
C PHE A 357 25.34 -1.41 -11.64
N SER A 358 25.66 -0.72 -12.75
CA SER A 358 24.85 0.36 -13.32
C SER A 358 23.70 -0.14 -14.23
N GLU A 359 23.47 -1.45 -14.31
CA GLU A 359 22.41 -2.04 -15.12
C GLU A 359 21.20 -2.49 -14.28
N ALA A 360 20.02 -2.48 -14.89
CA ALA A 360 18.84 -3.15 -14.35
C ALA A 360 17.90 -3.58 -15.49
N SER A 361 16.80 -4.25 -15.15
CA SER A 361 15.75 -4.52 -16.12
C SER A 361 15.15 -3.22 -16.68
N PRO A 362 14.70 -3.19 -17.95
CA PRO A 362 14.05 -2.02 -18.52
C PRO A 362 12.88 -1.50 -17.69
N SER A 363 12.09 -2.40 -17.08
CA SER A 363 10.99 -2.03 -16.20
C SER A 363 11.44 -1.35 -14.90
N ALA A 364 12.56 -1.79 -14.29
CA ALA A 364 13.11 -1.12 -13.10
C ALA A 364 13.57 0.30 -13.45
N LEU A 365 14.34 0.46 -14.54
CA LEU A 365 14.84 1.78 -14.95
C LEU A 365 13.73 2.71 -15.41
N GLY A 366 12.69 2.18 -16.06
CA GLY A 366 11.50 2.94 -16.39
C GLY A 366 10.72 3.39 -15.16
N THR A 367 10.65 2.55 -14.12
CA THR A 367 10.03 2.90 -12.83
C THR A 367 10.80 4.01 -12.15
N LEU A 368 12.14 3.88 -12.06
CA LEU A 368 13.04 4.91 -11.52
C LEU A 368 12.85 6.24 -12.26
N THR A 369 12.90 6.21 -13.60
CA THR A 369 12.75 7.41 -14.43
C THR A 369 11.38 8.07 -14.22
N TYR A 370 10.32 7.27 -14.13
CA TYR A 370 8.96 7.76 -13.90
C TYR A 370 8.80 8.39 -12.51
N VAL A 371 9.33 7.74 -11.46
CA VAL A 371 9.30 8.25 -10.09
C VAL A 371 10.08 9.56 -9.98
N ALA A 372 11.27 9.64 -10.57
CA ALA A 372 12.05 10.87 -10.60
C ALA A 372 11.31 12.01 -11.32
N PHE A 373 10.68 11.71 -12.46
CA PHE A 373 9.85 12.66 -13.20
C PHE A 373 8.66 13.20 -12.37
N GLU A 374 7.82 12.33 -11.81
CA GLU A 374 6.64 12.78 -11.04
C GLU A 374 7.05 13.47 -9.73
N THR A 375 8.15 13.05 -9.11
CA THR A 375 8.69 13.71 -7.90
C THR A 375 9.15 15.13 -8.23
N ARG A 376 9.92 15.31 -9.30
CA ARG A 376 10.35 16.62 -9.79
C ARG A 376 9.16 17.52 -10.13
N ARG A 377 8.19 16.97 -10.85
CA ARG A 377 6.98 17.71 -11.26
C ARG A 377 6.17 18.19 -10.06
N LEU A 378 5.99 17.35 -9.03
CA LEU A 378 5.30 17.73 -7.80
C LEU A 378 6.10 18.76 -6.99
N HIS A 379 7.43 18.59 -6.90
CA HIS A 379 8.31 19.56 -6.24
C HIS A 379 8.22 20.94 -6.90
N GLN A 380 8.26 21.01 -8.23
CA GLN A 380 8.13 22.27 -8.97
C GLN A 380 6.81 23.00 -8.65
N GLU A 381 5.71 22.26 -8.50
CA GLU A 381 4.41 22.86 -8.13
C GLU A 381 4.39 23.39 -6.69
N MET A 382 5.03 22.68 -5.75
CA MET A 382 5.13 23.13 -4.36
C MET A 382 6.04 24.35 -4.20
N ASN A 383 7.08 24.45 -5.03
CA ASN A 383 8.22 25.31 -4.83
C ASN A 383 8.01 26.74 -5.36
N ARG A 384 7.30 27.54 -4.56
CA ARG A 384 7.07 28.98 -4.83
C ARG A 384 8.32 29.85 -4.78
N LYS A 385 9.47 29.31 -4.34
CA LYS A 385 10.73 30.05 -4.14
C LYS A 385 11.78 29.79 -5.22
N GLY A 386 11.49 28.93 -6.20
CA GLY A 386 12.41 28.63 -7.30
C GLY A 386 13.65 27.82 -6.90
N GLU A 387 13.55 27.04 -5.82
CA GLU A 387 14.59 26.06 -5.44
C GLU A 387 14.85 25.06 -6.57
N LYS A 388 16.10 24.63 -6.78
CA LYS A 388 16.40 23.64 -7.83
C LYS A 388 16.10 22.24 -7.31
N PHE A 389 15.54 21.40 -8.18
CA PHE A 389 15.29 20.01 -7.85
C PHE A 389 16.62 19.26 -7.63
N GLN A 390 16.77 18.58 -6.50
CA GLN A 390 17.92 17.70 -6.25
C GLN A 390 17.68 16.32 -6.89
N PRO A 391 18.57 15.86 -7.78
CA PRO A 391 18.44 14.53 -8.36
C PRO A 391 18.43 13.44 -7.28
N LEU A 392 17.52 12.47 -7.43
CA LEU A 392 17.41 11.31 -6.54
C LEU A 392 18.68 10.46 -6.63
N LEU A 393 19.27 10.13 -5.48
CA LEU A 393 20.53 9.38 -5.43
C LEU A 393 20.25 7.87 -5.49
N VAL A 394 20.65 7.22 -6.59
CA VAL A 394 20.44 5.79 -6.80
C VAL A 394 21.68 5.03 -6.35
N THR A 395 21.55 4.22 -5.30
CA THR A 395 22.69 3.55 -4.65
C THR A 395 22.83 2.08 -5.04
N SER A 396 21.75 1.45 -5.50
CA SER A 396 21.77 0.07 -5.97
C SER A 396 20.78 -0.16 -7.11
N LEU A 397 21.14 -1.10 -8.00
CA LEU A 397 20.35 -1.57 -9.13
C LEU A 397 20.40 -3.10 -9.15
N VAL A 398 21.25 -3.70 -9.99
CA VAL A 398 21.52 -5.14 -9.97
C VAL A 398 22.75 -5.45 -9.11
N GLU A 399 22.61 -6.44 -8.24
CA GLU A 399 23.70 -6.96 -7.41
C GLU A 399 23.68 -8.48 -7.43
N PRO A 400 24.84 -9.15 -7.49
CA PRO A 400 24.89 -10.60 -7.47
C PRO A 400 24.73 -11.16 -6.05
N GLU A 401 24.21 -12.38 -5.94
CA GLU A 401 23.92 -13.02 -4.65
C GLU A 401 25.17 -13.16 -3.74
N ASP A 402 26.34 -13.43 -4.32
CA ASP A 402 27.61 -13.55 -3.60
C ASP A 402 28.10 -12.24 -2.97
N PHE A 403 27.79 -11.09 -3.58
CA PHE A 403 27.98 -9.75 -3.02
C PHE A 403 27.01 -9.49 -1.87
N VAL A 404 25.72 -9.73 -2.11
CA VAL A 404 24.66 -9.48 -1.13
C VAL A 404 24.84 -10.29 0.16
N ARG A 405 25.26 -11.57 0.05
CA ARG A 405 25.46 -12.44 1.23
C ARG A 405 26.52 -11.91 2.21
N GLN A 406 27.40 -11.01 1.77
CA GLN A 406 28.39 -10.36 2.62
C GLN A 406 27.80 -9.19 3.42
N SER A 407 26.71 -8.57 2.94
CA SER A 407 26.01 -7.45 3.60
C SER A 407 25.12 -7.89 4.79
N GLY A 408 24.63 -9.14 4.78
CA GLY A 408 23.75 -9.68 5.81
C GLY A 408 22.30 -9.17 5.79
N GLN A 409 21.93 -8.31 4.82
CA GLN A 409 20.58 -7.78 4.65
C GLN A 409 19.74 -8.73 3.77
N ARG A 410 18.55 -9.12 4.25
CA ARG A 410 17.68 -10.08 3.52
C ARG A 410 17.03 -9.45 2.30
N GLU A 411 16.65 -8.19 2.41
CA GLU A 411 15.99 -7.39 1.39
C GLU A 411 16.93 -7.10 0.21
N ALA A 412 18.25 -7.03 0.48
CA ALA A 412 19.26 -6.87 -0.56
C ALA A 412 19.26 -8.04 -1.58
N LEU A 413 18.71 -9.21 -1.25
CA LEU A 413 18.58 -10.32 -2.21
C LEU A 413 17.66 -9.99 -3.38
N TYR A 414 16.79 -8.98 -3.24
CA TYR A 414 15.90 -8.57 -4.32
C TYR A 414 16.65 -7.93 -5.50
N HIS A 415 17.83 -7.36 -5.28
CA HIS A 415 18.70 -6.84 -6.36
C HIS A 415 19.21 -7.94 -7.28
N CYS A 416 19.28 -9.19 -6.81
CA CYS A 416 19.64 -10.35 -7.64
C CYS A 416 18.61 -10.68 -8.72
N SER A 417 17.48 -9.97 -8.77
CA SER A 417 16.50 -10.03 -9.85
C SER A 417 16.71 -9.00 -10.96
N GLY A 418 17.46 -7.93 -10.69
CA GLY A 418 17.54 -6.75 -11.55
C GLY A 418 16.22 -5.96 -11.68
N GLN A 419 15.23 -6.23 -10.83
CA GLN A 419 13.90 -5.57 -10.87
C GLN A 419 13.68 -4.56 -9.74
N VAL A 420 14.63 -4.46 -8.81
CA VAL A 420 14.59 -3.56 -7.67
C VAL A 420 15.75 -2.59 -7.76
N PHE A 421 15.54 -1.38 -7.27
CA PHE A 421 16.56 -0.36 -7.15
C PHE A 421 16.38 0.41 -5.85
N ASP A 422 17.47 1.07 -5.45
CA ASP A 422 17.55 1.79 -4.19
C ASP A 422 17.67 3.28 -4.40
N ILE A 423 16.95 4.04 -3.58
CA ILE A 423 17.11 5.49 -3.48
C ILE A 423 17.53 5.86 -2.06
N ASP A 424 18.73 6.42 -1.94
CA ASP A 424 19.18 7.10 -0.74
C ASP A 424 18.52 8.47 -0.66
N TYR A 425 17.79 8.69 0.44
CA TYR A 425 17.08 9.92 0.70
C TYR A 425 17.66 10.74 1.87
N SER A 426 18.79 10.32 2.46
CA SER A 426 19.45 11.01 3.59
C SER A 426 19.74 12.49 3.32
N SER A 427 20.04 12.81 2.05
CA SER A 427 20.43 14.14 1.61
C SER A 427 19.28 14.96 1.01
N LEU A 428 18.06 14.40 0.93
CA LEU A 428 16.93 15.10 0.33
C LEU A 428 16.35 16.15 1.29
N PRO A 429 16.12 17.39 0.81
CA PRO A 429 15.36 18.39 1.56
C PRO A 429 13.97 17.87 1.97
N PRO A 430 13.41 18.28 3.12
CA PRO A 430 12.14 17.76 3.61
C PRO A 430 10.97 17.87 2.62
N GLY A 431 10.92 18.94 1.82
CA GLY A 431 9.88 19.12 0.80
C GLY A 431 9.98 18.13 -0.36
N GLU A 432 11.19 17.81 -0.80
CA GLU A 432 11.41 16.81 -1.85
C GLU A 432 11.21 15.39 -1.34
N LEU A 433 11.64 15.09 -0.11
CA LEU A 433 11.36 13.82 0.54
C LEU A 433 9.85 13.58 0.67
N GLU A 434 9.09 14.63 1.00
CA GLU A 434 7.63 14.58 1.01
C GLU A 434 7.06 14.29 -0.39
N CYS A 435 7.58 14.93 -1.45
CA CYS A 435 7.18 14.65 -2.83
C CYS A 435 7.45 13.18 -3.20
N LEU A 436 8.66 12.68 -2.92
CA LEU A 436 9.07 11.31 -3.24
C LEU A 436 8.14 10.30 -2.56
N ARG A 437 7.94 10.46 -1.25
CA ARG A 437 7.07 9.58 -0.46
C ARG A 437 5.62 9.63 -0.93
N PHE A 438 5.14 10.81 -1.31
CA PHE A 438 3.81 10.96 -1.88
C PHE A 438 3.68 10.20 -3.19
N VAL A 439 4.59 10.41 -4.14
CA VAL A 439 4.55 9.76 -5.47
C VAL A 439 4.64 8.24 -5.34
N LEU A 440 5.54 7.73 -4.51
CA LEU A 440 5.67 6.30 -4.24
C LEU A 440 4.38 5.72 -3.63
N SER A 441 3.80 6.43 -2.67
CA SER A 441 2.53 6.03 -2.06
C SER A 441 1.39 6.07 -3.08
N ASP A 442 1.30 7.11 -3.90
CA ASP A 442 0.24 7.31 -4.89
C ASP A 442 0.24 6.21 -5.96
N LEU A 443 1.41 5.91 -6.53
CA LEU A 443 1.60 4.78 -7.45
C LEU A 443 1.38 3.43 -6.76
N GLY A 444 1.77 3.33 -5.49
CA GLY A 444 1.51 2.16 -4.65
C GLY A 444 0.01 1.94 -4.43
N TRP A 445 -0.78 2.98 -4.15
CA TRP A 445 -2.21 2.84 -3.93
C TRP A 445 -2.93 2.30 -5.16
N ASP A 446 -2.47 2.65 -6.36
CA ASP A 446 -3.01 2.14 -7.61
C ASP A 446 -2.41 0.76 -8.04
N GLY A 447 -1.46 0.22 -7.27
CA GLY A 447 -0.88 -1.11 -7.50
C GLY A 447 0.26 -1.17 -8.52
N TYR A 448 0.81 -0.03 -8.93
CA TYR A 448 1.90 0.04 -9.91
C TYR A 448 3.26 -0.38 -9.35
N LEU A 449 3.51 -0.07 -8.07
CA LEU A 449 4.78 -0.38 -7.42
C LEU A 449 4.62 -0.71 -5.93
N GLY A 450 5.73 -1.17 -5.35
CA GLY A 450 5.90 -1.42 -3.94
C GLY A 450 7.25 -0.86 -3.51
N PHE A 451 7.31 -0.37 -2.29
CA PHE A 451 8.54 0.11 -1.70
C PHE A 451 8.59 -0.23 -0.22
N VAL A 452 9.80 -0.32 0.32
CA VAL A 452 10.07 -0.54 1.75
C VAL A 452 11.31 0.24 2.15
N GLU A 453 11.33 0.76 3.38
CA GLU A 453 12.52 1.39 3.94
C GLU A 453 13.54 0.32 4.32
N ASP A 454 14.79 0.53 3.90
CA ASP A 454 15.94 -0.22 4.40
C ASP A 454 16.81 0.67 5.26
N GLY A 455 17.07 0.22 6.48
CA GLY A 455 17.75 1.04 7.46
C GLY A 455 17.03 2.36 7.71
N ARG A 456 17.80 3.45 7.83
CA ARG A 456 17.28 4.77 8.19
C ARG A 456 16.99 5.67 7.00
N ASP A 457 17.71 5.49 5.90
CA ASP A 457 17.81 6.51 4.85
C ASP A 457 17.75 5.94 3.42
N ASN A 458 17.35 4.67 3.25
CA ASN A 458 17.27 4.03 1.94
C ASN A 458 15.88 3.44 1.64
N LEU A 459 15.49 3.41 0.36
CA LEU A 459 14.21 2.90 -0.13
C LEU A 459 14.44 1.82 -1.19
N HIS A 460 14.06 0.58 -0.89
CA HIS A 460 13.94 -0.51 -1.88
C HIS A 460 12.67 -0.33 -2.69
N ILE A 461 12.76 -0.18 -4.01
CA ILE A 461 11.61 0.08 -4.89
C ILE A 461 11.57 -0.91 -6.06
N GLY A 462 10.37 -1.43 -6.36
CA GLY A 462 10.14 -2.28 -7.53
C GLY A 462 8.71 -2.17 -8.06
N CYS A 463 8.55 -2.28 -9.38
CA CYS A 463 7.23 -2.28 -10.01
C CYS A 463 6.50 -3.62 -9.82
N SER A 464 5.17 -3.58 -9.89
CA SER A 464 4.37 -4.80 -9.87
C SER A 464 4.55 -5.59 -11.17
N PRO A 465 4.43 -6.93 -11.13
CA PRO A 465 4.57 -7.76 -12.34
C PRO A 465 3.66 -7.32 -13.49
N THR A 466 2.45 -6.84 -13.17
CA THR A 466 1.47 -6.35 -14.15
C THR A 466 1.79 -4.98 -14.74
N SER A 467 2.74 -4.24 -14.15
CA SER A 467 3.14 -2.90 -14.61
C SER A 467 4.49 -2.88 -15.34
N ARG A 468 5.15 -4.04 -15.47
CA ARG A 468 6.47 -4.15 -16.10
C ARG A 468 6.48 -3.62 -17.53
N ASP A 469 5.48 -3.96 -18.34
CA ASP A 469 5.39 -3.51 -19.74
C ASP A 469 5.20 -1.99 -19.85
N PHE A 470 4.39 -1.41 -18.96
CA PHE A 470 4.19 0.05 -18.89
C PHE A 470 5.52 0.76 -18.60
N PHE A 471 6.24 0.34 -17.54
CA PHE A 471 7.50 0.99 -17.20
C PHE A 471 8.61 0.68 -18.21
N ALA A 472 8.65 -0.51 -18.80
CA ALA A 472 9.58 -0.80 -19.89
C ALA A 472 9.37 0.13 -21.10
N THR A 473 8.11 0.48 -21.40
CA THR A 473 7.77 1.47 -22.43
C THR A 473 8.28 2.86 -22.06
N VAL A 474 8.09 3.30 -20.80
CA VAL A 474 8.65 4.57 -20.29
C VAL A 474 10.17 4.62 -20.45
N PHE A 475 10.87 3.50 -20.19
CA PHE A 475 12.31 3.43 -20.40
C PHE A 475 12.69 3.57 -21.88
N GLN A 476 11.95 2.94 -22.80
CA GLN A 476 12.19 3.09 -24.23
C GLN A 476 12.03 4.55 -24.70
N GLU A 477 11.05 5.28 -24.17
CA GLU A 477 10.88 6.71 -24.42
C GLU A 477 12.08 7.52 -23.91
N ALA A 478 12.57 7.21 -22.71
CA ALA A 478 13.73 7.87 -22.13
C ALA A 478 14.96 7.71 -23.03
N VAL A 479 15.22 6.48 -23.50
CA VAL A 479 16.29 6.18 -24.46
C VAL A 479 16.10 6.93 -25.78
N GLY A 480 14.88 6.92 -26.34
CA GLY A 480 14.57 7.59 -27.61
C GLY A 480 14.69 9.12 -27.54
N SER A 481 14.29 9.73 -26.41
CA SER A 481 14.36 11.18 -26.21
C SER A 481 15.81 11.69 -26.18
N ARG A 482 16.74 10.90 -25.64
CA ARG A 482 18.17 11.24 -25.61
C ARG A 482 18.78 11.30 -27.01
N ALA A 483 18.35 10.43 -27.92
CA ALA A 483 18.82 10.46 -29.31
C ALA A 483 18.45 11.76 -30.05
N GLY A 484 17.39 12.45 -29.61
CA GLY A 484 16.97 13.75 -30.14
C GLY A 484 17.59 14.98 -29.47
N VAL A 485 18.08 14.87 -28.22
CA VAL A 485 18.58 16.00 -27.41
C VAL A 485 20.10 16.20 -27.58
N GLY A 486 20.84 15.25 -28.16
CA GLY A 486 22.27 15.43 -28.41
C GLY A 486 22.84 14.45 -29.43
N GLY A 487 23.18 14.97 -30.61
CA GLY A 487 24.18 14.36 -31.49
C GLY A 487 25.55 14.37 -30.80
N TRP A 488 25.79 13.38 -29.95
CA TRP A 488 27.13 12.98 -29.50
C TRP A 488 27.19 11.45 -29.60
N GLY A 489 28.07 11.00 -30.48
CA GLY A 489 28.07 9.65 -31.02
C GLY A 489 28.32 8.56 -29.98
N LEU A 490 27.44 7.56 -30.01
CA LEU A 490 27.80 6.16 -29.88
C LEU A 490 27.26 5.47 -31.13
N GLY A 491 28.13 4.69 -31.79
CA GLY A 491 27.91 4.14 -33.11
C GLY A 491 26.59 3.41 -33.25
N SER A 492 25.87 3.73 -34.32
CA SER A 492 24.69 2.99 -34.78
C SER A 492 24.98 1.49 -34.83
N PRO A 493 24.19 0.61 -34.18
CA PRO A 493 24.12 -0.77 -34.61
C PRO A 493 23.33 -0.77 -35.92
N LYS A 494 23.97 -1.21 -37.01
CA LYS A 494 23.32 -1.45 -38.29
C LYS A 494 22.08 -2.32 -38.08
N ARG A 495 20.96 -1.89 -38.68
CA ARG A 495 19.80 -2.73 -38.93
C ARG A 495 20.20 -3.84 -39.89
N GLU A 496 20.03 -5.08 -39.48
CA GLU A 496 19.68 -6.19 -40.38
C GLU A 496 18.58 -7.01 -39.69
N TRP A 497 17.34 -6.59 -39.89
CA TRP A 497 16.19 -7.48 -39.81
C TRP A 497 15.92 -7.97 -41.23
N VAL A 498 16.46 -9.14 -41.57
CA VAL A 498 16.05 -9.88 -42.76
C VAL A 498 14.76 -10.61 -42.38
N GLY A 499 13.67 -10.18 -43.00
CA GLY A 499 12.41 -10.90 -42.94
C GLY A 499 12.47 -12.15 -43.79
N GLU A 500 12.12 -13.29 -43.21
CA GLU A 500 11.60 -14.42 -43.97
C GLU A 500 10.08 -14.45 -43.79
N GLY A 501 9.40 -14.11 -44.89
CA GLY A 501 7.97 -14.34 -45.06
C GLY A 501 7.69 -15.82 -45.24
N GLY A 502 7.04 -16.41 -44.24
CA GLY A 502 6.33 -17.69 -44.36
C GLY A 502 4.82 -17.44 -44.35
N SER A 503 4.23 -17.40 -45.54
CA SER A 503 2.78 -17.33 -45.76
C SER A 503 2.08 -18.56 -45.20
N LEU A 504 1.09 -18.39 -44.31
CA LEU A 504 0.01 -19.36 -44.11
C LEU A 504 -1.27 -18.61 -43.69
N ARG A 505 -2.12 -18.35 -44.68
CA ARG A 505 -3.54 -18.04 -44.48
C ARG A 505 -4.22 -19.30 -43.92
N SER A 506 -5.00 -19.19 -42.83
CA SER A 506 -6.46 -19.43 -42.87
C SER A 506 -7.13 -19.58 -41.49
N ARG A 507 -8.12 -18.71 -41.28
CA ARG A 507 -9.44 -18.90 -40.62
C ARG A 507 -9.58 -18.81 -39.08
N PRO A 508 -10.62 -18.09 -38.60
CA PRO A 508 -10.99 -18.01 -37.19
C PRO A 508 -12.00 -19.12 -36.84
N LEU A 509 -11.90 -19.65 -35.61
CA LEU A 509 -12.93 -20.49 -35.01
C LEU A 509 -13.46 -19.78 -33.76
N PHE A 510 -14.63 -19.15 -33.92
CA PHE A 510 -15.64 -19.08 -32.87
C PHE A 510 -16.04 -20.51 -32.50
N VAL A 511 -16.29 -20.79 -31.20
CA VAL A 511 -17.48 -21.49 -30.70
C VAL A 511 -17.46 -21.50 -29.15
N ARG A 512 -18.54 -20.93 -28.61
CA ARG A 512 -19.25 -21.14 -27.32
C ARG A 512 -18.53 -21.03 -25.98
#